data_AF-A0A945VKI0-F1
#
_entry.id   AF-A0A945VKI0-F1
#
_cell.length_a   1.000
_cell.length_b   1.000
_cell.length_c   1.000
_cell.angle_alpha   90.00
_cell.angle_beta   90.00
_cell.angle_gamma   90.00
#
_symmetry.space_group_name_H-M   'P 1'
#
loop_
_entity.id
_entity.type
_entity.pdbx_description
1 polymer ?
#
loop_
_entity_poly.entity_id
_entity_poly.type
_entity_poly.pdbx_seq_one_letter_code
_entity_poly.pdbx_strand_id
1 'polypeptide(L)'
;MIKILFETHHLYYLPNFEPIINELKKRGNYDIYISMPHYINNREKVLFQSACELLQLNVISSADEELRIEKIISTRFDVIIVGNVGQLNKIVSKSTIAVMVYHGIGLKQSYYKDIDDRINIRAVESQSRLNKLIEQGQTNLALTGFTKLDPLYLSSEKEDERLKSKLGINNDLPIILYAPTFYPTSFENIYQELEFISSEYNILIKLHNFSWFQSRYSYQSSLATKIALKNENIHLLPSDVFNIIPYYKISDVLISDISSTIFEFLPLNRPIIQVECLKLRLRHRIFNKRFKRKLDLDRMQELDFVYKVESPSELHRCIVFSSDHPEEMSKLRKEAHDYYLLDNNGKSSIMLIEEIEKSLALNENCNL
;
A
#
# COMPACT_ATOMS: atom_id res chain seq x y z
N MET A 1 25.70 -17.50 1.01
CA MET A 1 24.65 -16.55 0.60
C MET A 1 23.64 -16.47 1.72
N ILE A 2 23.23 -15.25 2.07
CA ILE A 2 22.24 -15.00 3.12
C ILE A 2 20.85 -15.36 2.55
N LYS A 3 20.10 -16.23 3.23
CA LYS A 3 18.75 -16.64 2.82
C LYS A 3 17.73 -15.69 3.42
N ILE A 4 16.97 -15.02 2.56
CA ILE A 4 15.93 -14.06 2.95
C ILE A 4 14.58 -14.59 2.48
N LEU A 5 13.59 -14.58 3.37
CA LEU A 5 12.20 -14.87 3.04
C LEU A 5 11.35 -13.61 3.17
N PHE A 6 10.59 -13.29 2.14
CA PHE A 6 9.47 -12.36 2.19
C PHE A 6 8.17 -13.14 2.46
N GLU A 7 7.54 -12.93 3.60
CA GLU A 7 6.24 -13.54 3.92
C GLU A 7 5.12 -12.53 3.64
N THR A 8 4.29 -12.84 2.65
CA THR A 8 3.18 -11.99 2.24
C THR A 8 1.83 -12.61 2.59
N HIS A 9 0.98 -11.88 3.32
CA HIS A 9 -0.38 -12.35 3.61
C HIS A 9 -1.34 -12.17 2.43
N HIS A 10 -1.06 -11.21 1.53
CA HIS A 10 -1.91 -10.89 0.38
C HIS A 10 -1.07 -10.28 -0.73
N LEU A 11 -1.49 -10.46 -1.99
CA LEU A 11 -0.74 -9.99 -3.16
C LEU A 11 -0.41 -8.49 -3.11
N TYR A 12 -1.31 -7.67 -2.56
CA TYR A 12 -1.11 -6.22 -2.46
C TYR A 12 0.02 -5.79 -1.49
N TYR A 13 0.64 -6.71 -0.75
CA TYR A 13 1.84 -6.40 0.04
C TYR A 13 3.10 -6.39 -0.83
N LEU A 14 3.12 -7.12 -1.94
CA LEU A 14 4.28 -7.27 -2.83
C LEU A 14 4.91 -5.93 -3.26
N PRO A 15 4.15 -4.86 -3.57
CA PRO A 15 4.73 -3.56 -3.90
C PRO A 15 5.60 -2.93 -2.79
N ASN A 16 5.40 -3.30 -1.52
CA ASN A 16 6.27 -2.83 -0.42
C ASN A 16 7.61 -3.58 -0.40
N PHE A 17 7.63 -4.80 -0.94
CA PHE A 17 8.78 -5.70 -0.93
C PHE A 17 9.60 -5.61 -2.21
N GLU A 18 8.96 -5.36 -3.35
CA GLU A 18 9.60 -5.32 -4.66
C GLU A 18 10.84 -4.40 -4.71
N PRO A 19 10.82 -3.17 -4.15
CA PRO A 19 12.02 -2.33 -4.10
C PRO A 19 13.17 -2.94 -3.28
N ILE A 20 12.84 -3.60 -2.17
CA ILE A 20 13.81 -4.30 -1.31
C ILE A 20 14.41 -5.49 -2.06
N ILE A 21 13.56 -6.29 -2.72
CA ILE A 21 13.96 -7.44 -3.54
C ILE A 21 14.93 -7.00 -4.63
N ASN A 22 14.61 -5.91 -5.34
CA ASN A 22 15.43 -5.41 -6.44
C ASN A 22 16.81 -4.93 -5.95
N GLU A 23 16.88 -4.25 -4.80
CA GLU A 23 18.15 -3.82 -4.22
C GLU A 23 18.96 -5.03 -3.69
N LEU A 24 18.34 -6.03 -3.05
CA LEU A 24 19.03 -7.27 -2.64
C LEU A 24 19.63 -8.01 -3.85
N LYS A 25 18.87 -8.12 -4.95
CA LYS A 25 19.37 -8.73 -6.20
C LYS A 25 20.58 -8.00 -6.76
N LYS A 26 20.55 -6.67 -6.74
CA LYS A 26 21.67 -5.83 -7.19
C LYS A 26 22.94 -6.06 -6.36
N ARG A 27 22.81 -6.32 -5.05
CA ARG A 27 23.94 -6.63 -4.16
C ARG A 27 24.49 -8.05 -4.33
N GLY A 28 23.71 -8.99 -4.86
CA GLY A 28 24.17 -10.29 -5.35
C GLY A 28 24.51 -11.37 -4.31
N ASN A 29 24.53 -11.06 -3.01
CA ASN A 29 24.95 -11.99 -1.94
C ASN A 29 23.80 -12.74 -1.25
N TYR A 30 22.60 -12.68 -1.84
CA TYR A 30 21.34 -13.10 -1.22
C TYR A 30 20.65 -14.20 -2.04
N ASP A 31 20.11 -15.19 -1.34
CA ASP A 31 19.16 -16.16 -1.90
C ASP A 31 17.75 -15.77 -1.44
N ILE A 32 16.92 -15.33 -2.38
CA ILE A 32 15.68 -14.60 -2.10
C ILE A 32 14.47 -15.52 -2.34
N TYR A 33 13.72 -15.72 -1.27
CA TYR A 33 12.50 -16.51 -1.25
C TYR A 33 11.30 -15.65 -0.93
N ILE A 34 10.14 -16.10 -1.39
CA ILE A 34 8.86 -15.48 -1.07
C ILE A 34 7.80 -16.55 -0.80
N SER A 35 6.87 -16.27 0.10
CA SER A 35 5.80 -17.20 0.41
C SER A 35 4.49 -16.51 0.79
N MET A 36 3.39 -17.23 0.58
CA MET A 36 2.03 -16.80 0.86
C MET A 36 1.27 -17.93 1.57
N PRO A 37 0.44 -17.62 2.59
CA PRO A 37 -0.36 -18.63 3.28
C PRO A 37 -1.27 -19.45 2.36
N HIS A 38 -1.40 -20.75 2.65
CA HIS A 38 -2.14 -21.67 1.80
C HIS A 38 -3.64 -21.32 1.69
N TYR A 39 -4.23 -20.78 2.77
CA TYR A 39 -5.65 -20.44 2.86
C TYR A 39 -6.06 -19.20 2.04
N ILE A 40 -5.12 -18.51 1.39
CA ILE A 40 -5.43 -17.38 0.49
C ILE A 40 -6.19 -17.87 -0.75
N ASN A 41 -7.06 -17.01 -1.27
CA ASN A 41 -7.89 -17.28 -2.43
C ASN A 41 -7.04 -17.82 -3.60
N ASN A 42 -7.47 -18.92 -4.24
CA ASN A 42 -6.70 -19.54 -5.32
C ASN A 42 -6.44 -18.60 -6.51
N ARG A 43 -7.38 -17.72 -6.88
CA ARG A 43 -7.18 -16.74 -7.95
C ARG A 43 -6.10 -15.71 -7.59
N GLU A 44 -6.06 -15.30 -6.32
CA GLU A 44 -5.01 -14.41 -5.80
C GLU A 44 -3.65 -15.13 -5.80
N LYS A 45 -3.60 -16.41 -5.41
CA LYS A 45 -2.37 -17.23 -5.44
C LYS A 45 -1.81 -17.40 -6.86
N VAL A 46 -2.66 -17.56 -7.87
CA VAL A 46 -2.22 -17.64 -9.28
C VAL A 46 -1.55 -16.34 -9.70
N LEU A 47 -2.16 -15.19 -9.41
CA LEU A 47 -1.55 -13.88 -9.72
C LEU A 47 -0.25 -13.65 -8.94
N PHE A 48 -0.20 -14.09 -7.69
CA PHE A 48 1.02 -14.09 -6.89
C PHE A 48 2.13 -14.93 -7.52
N GLN A 49 1.82 -16.15 -8.00
CA GLN A 49 2.79 -17.00 -8.70
C GLN A 49 3.32 -16.32 -9.97
N SER A 50 2.43 -15.77 -10.81
CA SER A 50 2.84 -15.05 -12.02
C SER A 50 3.73 -13.84 -11.69
N ALA A 51 3.42 -13.09 -10.63
CA ALA A 51 4.26 -11.98 -10.19
C ALA A 51 5.64 -12.46 -9.70
N CYS A 52 5.71 -13.58 -8.98
CA CYS A 52 6.97 -14.16 -8.51
C CYS A 52 7.83 -14.70 -9.66
N GLU A 53 7.22 -15.26 -10.71
CA GLU A 53 7.91 -15.71 -11.92
C GLU A 53 8.54 -14.54 -12.67
N LEU A 54 7.78 -13.45 -12.86
CA LEU A 54 8.30 -12.20 -13.46
C LEU A 54 9.46 -11.63 -12.65
N LEU A 55 9.35 -11.69 -11.32
CA LEU A 55 10.41 -11.29 -10.40
C LEU A 55 11.46 -12.38 -10.19
N GLN A 56 11.43 -13.52 -10.88
CA GLN A 56 12.41 -14.61 -10.74
C GLN A 56 12.73 -14.97 -9.27
N LEU A 57 11.69 -15.19 -8.46
CA LEU A 57 11.82 -15.48 -7.02
C LEU A 57 11.64 -16.97 -6.72
N ASN A 58 12.34 -17.45 -5.69
CA ASN A 58 12.14 -18.79 -5.16
C ASN A 58 10.87 -18.85 -4.31
N VAL A 59 9.83 -19.52 -4.80
CA VAL A 59 8.54 -19.57 -4.09
C VAL A 59 8.49 -20.75 -3.11
N ILE A 60 8.27 -20.46 -1.82
CA ILE A 60 7.93 -21.49 -0.83
C ILE A 60 6.41 -21.73 -0.88
N SER A 61 6.02 -22.93 -1.33
CA SER A 61 4.65 -23.41 -1.32
C SER A 61 4.60 -24.89 -0.94
N SER A 62 3.42 -25.34 -0.50
CA SER A 62 3.13 -26.72 -0.14
C SER A 62 1.64 -27.05 -0.32
N ALA A 63 1.30 -28.34 -0.15
CA ALA A 63 -0.06 -28.87 -0.29
C ALA A 63 -1.03 -28.34 0.77
N ASP A 64 -0.53 -27.94 1.94
CA ASP A 64 -1.29 -27.30 3.01
C ASP A 64 -0.43 -26.29 3.80
N GLU A 65 -1.04 -25.64 4.79
CA GLU A 65 -0.40 -24.60 5.59
C GLU A 65 0.63 -25.15 6.59
N GLU A 66 0.40 -26.33 7.17
CA GLU A 66 1.31 -26.93 8.15
C GLU A 66 2.61 -27.34 7.48
N LEU A 67 2.53 -28.05 6.35
CA LEU A 67 3.70 -28.42 5.55
C LEU A 67 4.44 -27.19 5.00
N ARG A 68 3.73 -26.10 4.68
CA ARG A 68 4.36 -24.85 4.25
C ARG A 68 5.18 -24.24 5.39
N ILE A 69 4.62 -24.19 6.59
CA ILE A 69 5.31 -23.69 7.80
C ILE A 69 6.54 -24.56 8.11
N GLU A 70 6.41 -25.88 8.07
CA GLU A 70 7.52 -26.82 8.25
C GLU A 70 8.64 -26.59 7.23
N LYS A 71 8.27 -26.36 5.95
CA LYS A 71 9.23 -26.03 4.90
C LYS A 71 9.94 -24.71 5.17
N ILE A 72 9.24 -23.68 5.66
CA ILE A 72 9.86 -22.40 6.05
C ILE A 72 10.87 -22.61 7.18
N ILE A 73 10.48 -23.29 8.25
CA ILE A 73 11.33 -23.54 9.42
C ILE A 73 12.56 -24.36 9.04
N SER A 74 12.37 -25.45 8.29
CA SER A 74 13.46 -26.34 7.87
C SER A 74 14.43 -25.68 6.89
N THR A 75 13.97 -24.69 6.11
CA THR A 75 14.84 -23.90 5.22
C THR A 75 15.83 -23.04 6.01
N ARG A 76 15.57 -22.73 7.29
CA ARG A 76 16.44 -21.93 8.18
C ARG A 76 16.87 -20.62 7.54
N PHE A 77 15.92 -19.71 7.38
CA PHE A 77 16.17 -18.36 6.88
C PHE A 77 16.96 -17.52 7.89
N ASP A 78 17.89 -16.73 7.38
CA ASP A 78 18.68 -15.78 8.16
C ASP A 78 17.84 -14.53 8.46
N VAL A 79 17.02 -14.11 7.49
CA VAL A 79 16.12 -12.96 7.59
C VAL A 79 14.71 -13.34 7.12
N ILE A 80 13.68 -12.94 7.87
CA ILE A 80 12.27 -13.01 7.44
C ILE A 80 11.68 -11.59 7.46
N ILE A 81 11.16 -11.14 6.33
CA ILE A 81 10.54 -9.82 6.15
C ILE A 81 9.02 -9.96 6.03
N VAL A 82 8.27 -9.23 6.85
CA VAL A 82 6.79 -9.27 6.89
C VAL A 82 6.15 -7.89 6.73
N GLY A 83 4.96 -7.87 6.12
CA GLY A 83 4.11 -6.68 5.96
C GLY A 83 3.15 -6.43 7.12
N ASN A 84 2.95 -7.45 7.95
CA ASN A 84 2.09 -7.49 9.14
C ASN A 84 2.51 -8.69 10.00
N VAL A 85 2.36 -8.61 11.32
CA VAL A 85 2.78 -9.67 12.25
C VAL A 85 2.08 -11.01 11.99
N GLY A 86 0.77 -11.04 11.73
CA GLY A 86 0.01 -12.27 11.44
C GLY A 86 0.44 -13.52 12.23
N GLN A 87 1.02 -14.51 11.55
CA GLN A 87 1.49 -15.76 12.15
C GLN A 87 3.03 -15.83 12.30
N LEU A 88 3.71 -14.67 12.40
CA LEU A 88 5.17 -14.54 12.52
C LEU A 88 5.78 -15.53 13.53
N ASN A 89 5.19 -15.62 14.72
CA ASN A 89 5.68 -16.50 15.79
C ASN A 89 5.66 -18.00 15.45
N LYS A 90 4.95 -18.42 14.39
CA LYS A 90 4.98 -19.81 13.90
C LYS A 90 6.08 -20.07 12.89
N ILE A 91 6.54 -19.05 12.17
CA ILE A 91 7.48 -19.22 11.05
C ILE A 91 8.89 -18.74 11.37
N VAL A 92 9.07 -17.92 12.42
CA VAL A 92 10.37 -17.35 12.74
C VAL A 92 11.05 -18.07 13.92
N SER A 93 12.23 -18.63 13.67
CA SER A 93 13.09 -19.29 14.67
C SER A 93 13.88 -18.27 15.51
N LYS A 94 14.38 -18.61 16.70
CA LYS A 94 15.11 -17.63 17.57
C LYS A 94 16.33 -16.97 16.91
N SER A 95 17.03 -17.68 16.03
CA SER A 95 18.24 -17.17 15.35
C SER A 95 17.95 -16.30 14.12
N THR A 96 16.71 -16.28 13.63
CA THR A 96 16.31 -15.52 12.45
C THR A 96 16.08 -14.06 12.80
N ILE A 97 16.56 -13.12 11.99
CA ILE A 97 16.23 -11.70 12.10
C ILE A 97 14.86 -11.45 11.47
N ALA A 98 13.87 -11.04 12.28
CA ALA A 98 12.55 -10.66 11.80
C ALA A 98 12.49 -9.16 11.52
N VAL A 99 12.08 -8.79 10.31
CA VAL A 99 11.98 -7.40 9.86
C VAL A 99 10.54 -7.08 9.52
N MET A 100 10.01 -5.99 10.05
CA MET A 100 8.68 -5.50 9.73
C MET A 100 8.76 -4.29 8.82
N VAL A 101 8.19 -4.42 7.62
CA VAL A 101 8.00 -3.33 6.66
C VAL A 101 6.51 -3.06 6.58
N TYR A 102 6.03 -2.04 7.29
CA TYR A 102 4.60 -1.78 7.37
C TYR A 102 4.00 -1.57 5.97
N HIS A 103 2.79 -2.08 5.72
CA HIS A 103 2.21 -2.09 4.37
C HIS A 103 1.35 -0.85 4.03
N GLY A 104 1.07 0.04 4.98
CA GLY A 104 0.29 1.24 4.68
C GLY A 104 0.20 2.25 5.83
N ILE A 105 0.51 3.51 5.57
CA ILE A 105 0.32 4.61 6.51
C ILE A 105 -1.19 4.91 6.60
N GLY A 106 -1.79 5.12 7.77
CA GLY A 106 -3.26 5.19 7.75
C GLY A 106 -3.99 5.84 8.91
N LEU A 107 -5.28 6.05 8.63
CA LEU A 107 -6.31 6.56 9.53
C LEU A 107 -7.02 5.45 10.31
N LYS A 108 -6.41 4.26 10.39
CA LYS A 108 -6.98 3.06 11.02
C LYS A 108 -6.14 2.67 12.23
N GLN A 109 -6.82 2.32 13.32
CA GLN A 109 -6.17 1.93 14.58
C GLN A 109 -5.29 0.67 14.48
N SER A 110 -5.44 -0.15 13.43
CA SER A 110 -4.54 -1.29 13.16
C SER A 110 -3.09 -0.84 12.99
N TYR A 111 -2.86 0.38 12.51
CA TYR A 111 -1.54 0.99 12.36
C TYR A 111 -0.73 1.07 13.68
N TYR A 112 -1.41 1.03 14.83
CA TYR A 112 -0.77 1.09 16.15
C TYR A 112 -0.77 -0.25 16.91
N LYS A 113 -1.42 -1.29 16.40
CA LYS A 113 -1.69 -2.53 17.15
C LYS A 113 -0.83 -3.71 16.74
N ASP A 114 -0.07 -3.59 15.67
CA ASP A 114 0.78 -4.66 15.15
C ASP A 114 2.21 -4.60 15.76
N ILE A 115 2.31 -4.31 17.06
CA ILE A 115 3.59 -4.30 17.80
C ILE A 115 3.79 -5.70 18.41
N ASP A 116 4.89 -6.35 18.05
CA ASP A 116 5.27 -7.68 18.54
C ASP A 116 6.76 -7.71 18.86
N ASP A 117 7.12 -8.26 20.01
CA ASP A 117 8.50 -8.36 20.52
C ASP A 117 9.36 -9.30 19.67
N ARG A 118 8.74 -10.15 18.85
CA ARG A 118 9.46 -10.99 17.90
C ARG A 118 10.10 -10.16 16.78
N ILE A 119 9.70 -8.92 16.52
CA ILE A 119 10.35 -8.12 15.49
C ILE A 119 11.73 -7.65 15.96
N ASN A 120 12.79 -7.94 15.20
CA ASN A 120 14.14 -7.45 15.48
C ASN A 120 14.35 -6.04 14.90
N ILE A 121 13.77 -5.75 13.73
CA ILE A 121 13.88 -4.46 13.05
C ILE A 121 12.50 -4.03 12.56
N ARG A 122 12.04 -2.85 12.97
CA ARG A 122 10.83 -2.21 12.46
C ARG A 122 11.22 -1.04 11.58
N ALA A 123 10.98 -1.16 10.28
CA ALA A 123 11.13 -0.06 9.34
C ALA A 123 10.10 1.03 9.67
N VAL A 124 10.57 2.26 9.80
CA VAL A 124 9.77 3.44 10.15
C VAL A 124 9.83 4.43 9.01
N GLU A 125 8.65 4.89 8.60
CA GLU A 125 8.46 5.71 7.40
C GLU A 125 8.78 7.19 7.58
N SER A 126 8.81 7.71 8.81
CA SER A 126 8.98 9.14 9.09
C SER A 126 9.54 9.41 10.49
N GLN A 127 10.16 10.58 10.65
CA GLN A 127 10.70 11.03 11.93
C GLN A 127 9.60 11.19 12.99
N SER A 128 8.44 11.72 12.61
CA SER A 128 7.29 11.86 13.51
C SER A 128 6.83 10.51 14.07
N ARG A 129 6.74 9.49 13.21
CA ARG A 129 6.38 8.13 13.66
C ARG A 129 7.47 7.52 14.54
N LEU A 130 8.75 7.74 14.21
CA LEU A 130 9.87 7.28 15.02
C LEU A 130 9.77 7.82 16.44
N ASN A 131 9.58 9.14 16.59
CA ASN A 131 9.46 9.78 17.90
C ASN A 131 8.30 9.20 18.71
N LYS A 132 7.11 9.02 18.10
CA LYS A 132 5.95 8.40 18.76
C LYS A 132 6.24 6.96 19.22
N LEU A 133 7.00 6.18 18.46
CA LEU A 133 7.35 4.81 18.83
C LEU A 133 8.40 4.78 19.96
N ILE A 134 9.36 5.71 19.96
CA ILE A 134 10.34 5.89 21.04
C ILE A 134 9.62 6.27 22.35
N GLU A 135 8.68 7.21 22.30
CA GLU A 135 7.85 7.60 23.46
C GLU A 135 7.03 6.42 24.01
N GLN A 136 6.66 5.46 23.15
CA GLN A 136 6.00 4.21 23.52
C GLN A 136 6.97 3.13 24.04
N GLY A 137 8.26 3.44 24.17
CA GLY A 137 9.29 2.54 24.68
C GLY A 137 9.80 1.50 23.68
N GLN A 138 9.54 1.68 22.39
CA GLN A 138 10.04 0.76 21.34
C GLN A 138 11.52 1.04 21.06
N THR A 139 12.32 -0.02 20.97
CA THR A 139 13.79 0.07 20.78
C THR A 139 14.29 -0.54 19.48
N ASN A 140 13.47 -1.34 18.81
CA ASN A 140 13.78 -2.09 17.59
C ASN A 140 13.42 -1.30 16.31
N LEU A 141 13.78 -0.02 16.24
CA LEU A 141 13.32 0.91 15.19
C LEU A 141 14.44 1.27 14.20
N ALA A 142 14.11 1.30 12.92
CA ALA A 142 14.98 1.76 11.85
C ALA A 142 14.26 2.85 11.04
N LEU A 143 14.76 4.09 11.05
CA LEU A 143 14.22 5.16 10.21
C LEU A 143 14.69 4.97 8.77
N THR A 144 13.85 4.38 7.95
CA THR A 144 14.19 4.00 6.57
C THR A 144 13.37 4.74 5.52
N GLY A 145 12.24 5.34 5.89
CA GLY A 145 11.25 5.81 4.92
C GLY A 145 10.36 4.67 4.40
N PHE A 146 9.55 4.96 3.38
CA PHE A 146 8.51 4.05 2.90
C PHE A 146 8.90 3.39 1.58
N THR A 147 9.45 2.16 1.66
CA THR A 147 10.05 1.42 0.52
C THR A 147 9.17 1.35 -0.72
N LYS A 148 7.85 1.21 -0.55
CA LYS A 148 6.86 1.18 -1.65
C LYS A 148 6.96 2.40 -2.58
N LEU A 149 7.41 3.55 -2.07
CA LEU A 149 7.52 4.79 -2.82
C LEU A 149 8.85 4.95 -3.56
N ASP A 150 9.84 4.08 -3.34
CA ASP A 150 11.13 4.17 -4.04
C ASP A 150 10.99 4.29 -5.58
N PRO A 151 10.13 3.50 -6.25
CA PRO A 151 9.92 3.62 -7.69
C PRO A 151 9.34 4.97 -8.15
N LEU A 152 8.78 5.79 -7.23
CA LEU A 152 8.32 7.14 -7.56
C LEU A 152 9.46 8.04 -8.05
N TYR A 153 10.70 7.76 -7.66
CA TYR A 153 11.85 8.59 -8.02
C TYR A 153 12.66 8.02 -9.20
N LEU A 154 12.28 6.86 -9.73
CA LEU A 154 13.08 6.10 -10.70
C LEU A 154 12.45 5.96 -12.10
N SER A 155 11.16 6.29 -12.29
CA SER A 155 10.52 6.16 -13.62
C SER A 155 10.76 7.37 -14.53
N SER A 156 10.57 7.15 -15.82
CA SER A 156 10.69 8.17 -16.86
C SER A 156 9.35 8.56 -17.49
N GLU A 157 9.25 9.77 -18.03
CA GLU A 157 8.07 10.25 -18.78
C GLU A 157 7.66 9.30 -19.92
N LYS A 158 8.63 8.62 -20.55
CA LYS A 158 8.36 7.63 -21.62
C LYS A 158 7.57 6.42 -21.10
N GLU A 159 7.80 6.01 -19.85
CA GLU A 159 7.07 4.90 -19.24
C GLU A 159 5.64 5.33 -18.90
N ASP A 160 5.47 6.57 -18.46
CA ASP A 160 4.17 7.17 -18.15
C ASP A 160 3.30 7.26 -19.43
N GLU A 161 3.85 7.74 -20.55
CA GLU A 161 3.14 7.79 -21.84
C GLU A 161 2.80 6.40 -22.38
N ARG A 162 3.71 5.42 -22.21
CA ARG A 162 3.44 4.02 -22.56
C ARG A 162 2.32 3.44 -21.69
N LEU A 163 2.25 3.81 -20.40
CA LEU A 163 1.19 3.37 -19.50
C LEU A 163 -0.17 3.96 -19.91
N LYS A 164 -0.25 5.27 -20.18
CA LYS A 164 -1.47 5.92 -20.70
C LYS A 164 -1.98 5.24 -21.98
N SER A 165 -1.07 4.98 -22.92
CA SER A 165 -1.38 4.28 -24.17
C SER A 165 -1.93 2.86 -23.93
N LYS A 166 -1.34 2.11 -22.98
CA LYS A 166 -1.83 0.76 -22.61
C LYS A 166 -3.21 0.77 -21.95
N LEU A 167 -3.56 1.86 -21.27
CA LEU A 167 -4.89 2.07 -20.69
C LEU A 167 -5.91 2.52 -21.74
N GLY A 168 -5.48 2.85 -22.96
CA GLY A 168 -6.36 3.39 -24.00
C GLY A 168 -6.68 4.87 -23.82
N ILE A 169 -5.92 5.59 -22.98
CA ILE A 169 -6.05 7.03 -22.80
C ILE A 169 -5.29 7.72 -23.93
N ASN A 170 -6.04 8.21 -24.92
CA ASN A 170 -5.51 8.86 -26.13
C ASN A 170 -5.94 10.33 -26.26
N ASN A 171 -6.68 10.85 -25.29
CA ASN A 171 -7.12 12.24 -25.23
C ASN A 171 -6.31 13.02 -24.18
N ASP A 172 -6.44 14.34 -24.21
CA ASP A 172 -5.72 15.24 -23.29
C ASP A 172 -6.53 15.57 -22.03
N LEU A 173 -7.58 14.80 -21.71
CA LEU A 173 -8.38 15.04 -20.51
C LEU A 173 -7.55 14.70 -19.26
N PRO A 174 -7.64 15.52 -18.18
CA PRO A 174 -6.91 15.25 -16.95
C PRO A 174 -7.29 13.88 -16.36
N ILE A 175 -6.34 13.25 -15.69
CA ILE A 175 -6.46 11.89 -15.16
C ILE A 175 -6.73 11.95 -13.65
N ILE A 176 -7.86 11.39 -13.24
CA ILE A 176 -8.24 11.25 -11.84
C ILE A 176 -8.05 9.81 -11.41
N LEU A 177 -7.28 9.58 -10.36
CA LEU A 177 -7.20 8.27 -9.71
C LEU A 177 -8.20 8.18 -8.57
N TYR A 178 -9.20 7.33 -8.71
CA TYR A 178 -10.07 6.92 -7.62
C TYR A 178 -9.58 5.62 -6.98
N ALA A 179 -9.10 5.70 -5.74
CA ALA A 179 -8.49 4.58 -5.02
C ALA A 179 -9.10 4.35 -3.61
N PRO A 180 -10.33 3.79 -3.53
CA PRO A 180 -11.03 3.62 -2.27
C PRO A 180 -10.52 2.43 -1.45
N THR A 181 -10.78 2.45 -0.14
CA THR A 181 -10.67 1.25 0.70
C THR A 181 -11.87 0.32 0.46
N PHE A 182 -11.71 -0.96 0.82
CA PHE A 182 -12.78 -1.95 0.66
C PHE A 182 -13.92 -1.77 1.68
N TYR A 183 -13.61 -1.27 2.88
CA TYR A 183 -14.60 -1.00 3.92
C TYR A 183 -14.06 -0.12 5.07
N PRO A 184 -14.87 0.84 5.56
CA PRO A 184 -16.02 1.44 4.85
C PRO A 184 -15.57 2.10 3.55
N THR A 185 -16.39 2.06 2.51
CA THR A 185 -16.03 2.59 1.18
C THR A 185 -16.95 3.75 0.81
N SER A 186 -16.43 4.73 0.07
CA SER A 186 -17.26 5.78 -0.55
C SER A 186 -17.93 5.32 -1.85
N PHE A 187 -17.47 4.23 -2.48
CA PHE A 187 -17.78 3.94 -3.87
C PHE A 187 -19.27 3.82 -4.19
N GLU A 188 -20.04 3.13 -3.34
CA GLU A 188 -21.50 2.99 -3.51
C GLU A 188 -22.25 4.32 -3.49
N ASN A 189 -21.68 5.35 -2.85
CA ASN A 189 -22.32 6.64 -2.68
C ASN A 189 -21.90 7.65 -3.74
N ILE A 190 -20.79 7.42 -4.49
CA ILE A 190 -20.24 8.40 -5.45
C ILE A 190 -20.10 7.87 -6.89
N TYR A 191 -20.46 6.61 -7.16
CA TYR A 191 -20.20 6.04 -8.48
C TYR A 191 -20.95 6.79 -9.61
N GLN A 192 -22.12 7.35 -9.32
CA GLN A 192 -22.91 8.11 -10.31
C GLN A 192 -22.24 9.43 -10.64
N GLU A 193 -21.59 10.05 -9.66
CA GLU A 193 -20.78 11.24 -9.82
C GLU A 193 -19.53 10.92 -10.63
N LEU A 194 -18.87 9.77 -10.39
CA LEU A 194 -17.77 9.31 -11.23
C LEU A 194 -18.20 9.08 -12.69
N GLU A 195 -19.39 8.55 -12.93
CA GLU A 195 -19.98 8.46 -14.28
C GLU A 195 -20.20 9.86 -14.87
N PHE A 196 -20.82 10.77 -14.12
CA PHE A 196 -21.13 12.13 -14.55
C PHE A 196 -19.87 12.92 -14.97
N ILE A 197 -18.80 12.87 -14.17
CA ILE A 197 -17.57 13.63 -14.46
C ILE A 197 -16.71 13.00 -15.57
N SER A 198 -16.97 11.75 -15.95
CA SER A 198 -16.16 11.08 -16.98
C SER A 198 -16.29 11.71 -18.37
N SER A 199 -17.21 12.65 -18.58
CA SER A 199 -17.26 13.48 -19.79
C SER A 199 -16.12 14.52 -19.87
N GLU A 200 -15.52 14.89 -18.74
CA GLU A 200 -14.49 15.94 -18.65
C GLU A 200 -13.14 15.42 -18.16
N TYR A 201 -13.07 14.16 -17.70
CA TYR A 201 -11.90 13.57 -17.07
C TYR A 201 -11.74 12.08 -17.42
N ASN A 202 -10.49 11.60 -17.45
CA ASN A 202 -10.19 10.17 -17.42
C ASN A 202 -10.21 9.67 -15.97
N ILE A 203 -11.11 8.74 -15.64
CA ILE A 203 -11.25 8.18 -14.28
C ILE A 203 -10.58 6.81 -14.21
N LEU A 204 -9.45 6.71 -13.52
CA LEU A 204 -8.82 5.46 -13.17
C LEU A 204 -9.42 4.92 -11.87
N ILE A 205 -10.07 3.76 -11.91
CA ILE A 205 -10.60 3.11 -10.72
C ILE A 205 -9.65 2.02 -10.26
N LYS A 206 -8.97 2.22 -9.13
CA LYS A 206 -8.12 1.21 -8.47
C LYS A 206 -8.80 0.66 -7.23
N LEU A 207 -9.51 -0.46 -7.37
CA LEU A 207 -10.10 -1.13 -6.23
C LEU A 207 -9.03 -1.83 -5.36
N HIS A 208 -9.35 -1.94 -4.07
CA HIS A 208 -8.58 -2.71 -3.11
C HIS A 208 -8.63 -4.22 -3.42
N ASN A 209 -7.58 -4.96 -3.06
CA ASN A 209 -7.44 -6.40 -3.28
C ASN A 209 -8.69 -7.21 -2.85
N PHE A 210 -9.22 -6.87 -1.67
CA PHE A 210 -10.41 -7.55 -1.13
C PHE A 210 -11.68 -7.36 -1.97
N SER A 211 -11.80 -6.29 -2.74
CA SER A 211 -12.91 -6.05 -3.66
C SER A 211 -12.93 -7.04 -4.84
N TRP A 212 -11.79 -7.68 -5.12
CA TRP A 212 -11.64 -8.72 -6.14
C TRP A 212 -11.74 -10.14 -5.57
N PHE A 213 -11.11 -10.39 -4.41
CA PHE A 213 -10.89 -11.77 -3.93
C PHE A 213 -11.75 -12.19 -2.74
N GLN A 214 -12.41 -11.25 -2.04
CA GLN A 214 -13.35 -11.59 -0.97
C GLN A 214 -14.79 -11.48 -1.47
N SER A 215 -15.51 -12.59 -1.46
CA SER A 215 -16.90 -12.71 -1.96
C SER A 215 -17.82 -11.58 -1.47
N ARG A 216 -17.73 -11.21 -0.18
CA ARG A 216 -18.52 -10.13 0.44
C ARG A 216 -18.31 -8.73 -0.14
N TYR A 217 -17.25 -8.50 -0.92
CA TYR A 217 -16.94 -7.21 -1.56
C TYR A 217 -16.93 -7.29 -3.09
N SER A 218 -17.23 -8.46 -3.67
CA SER A 218 -17.26 -8.68 -5.13
C SER A 218 -18.27 -7.79 -5.87
N TYR A 219 -19.29 -7.27 -5.16
CA TYR A 219 -20.21 -6.29 -5.71
C TYR A 219 -19.50 -4.99 -6.15
N GLN A 220 -18.38 -4.62 -5.50
CA GLN A 220 -17.61 -3.42 -5.85
C GLN A 220 -16.91 -3.59 -7.20
N SER A 221 -16.22 -4.71 -7.43
CA SER A 221 -15.62 -5.01 -8.73
C SER A 221 -16.67 -5.18 -9.82
N SER A 222 -17.83 -5.75 -9.49
CA SER A 222 -18.95 -5.89 -10.43
C SER A 222 -19.54 -4.53 -10.84
N LEU A 223 -19.73 -3.62 -9.87
CA LEU A 223 -20.20 -2.26 -10.13
C LEU A 223 -19.17 -1.45 -10.94
N ALA A 224 -17.90 -1.50 -10.55
CA ALA A 224 -16.82 -0.83 -11.27
C ALA A 224 -16.72 -1.33 -12.72
N THR A 225 -16.84 -2.64 -12.94
CA THR A 225 -16.84 -3.22 -14.29
C THR A 225 -18.01 -2.70 -15.11
N LYS A 226 -19.21 -2.64 -14.50
CA LYS A 226 -20.42 -2.14 -15.16
C LYS A 226 -20.28 -0.68 -15.59
N ILE A 227 -19.74 0.20 -14.75
CA ILE A 227 -19.59 1.62 -15.11
C ILE A 227 -18.44 1.84 -16.11
N ALA A 228 -17.34 1.07 -16.00
CA ALA A 228 -16.24 1.14 -16.98
C ALA A 228 -16.69 0.69 -18.38
N LEU A 229 -17.51 -0.36 -18.49
CA LEU A 229 -18.05 -0.81 -19.78
C LEU A 229 -19.04 0.18 -20.42
N LYS A 230 -19.58 1.12 -19.65
CA LYS A 230 -20.58 2.09 -20.12
C LYS A 230 -19.99 3.45 -20.50
N ASN A 231 -18.79 3.77 -20.02
CA ASN A 231 -18.20 5.09 -20.12
C ASN A 231 -16.76 4.95 -20.63
N GLU A 232 -16.47 5.52 -21.81
CA GLU A 232 -15.18 5.37 -22.49
C GLU A 232 -13.98 5.90 -21.69
N ASN A 233 -14.20 6.91 -20.85
CA ASN A 233 -13.17 7.53 -20.03
C ASN A 233 -13.10 6.96 -18.61
N ILE A 234 -13.83 5.87 -18.30
CA ILE A 234 -13.68 5.16 -17.02
C ILE A 234 -12.88 3.89 -17.22
N HIS A 235 -11.69 3.86 -16.62
CA HIS A 235 -10.71 2.80 -16.74
C HIS A 235 -10.61 2.03 -15.43
N LEU A 236 -11.23 0.85 -15.35
CA LEU A 236 -11.08 -0.03 -14.20
C LEU A 236 -9.74 -0.77 -14.27
N LEU A 237 -8.88 -0.55 -13.28
CA LEU A 237 -7.62 -1.28 -13.17
C LEU A 237 -7.90 -2.72 -12.68
N PRO A 238 -7.55 -3.75 -13.47
CA PRO A 238 -7.89 -5.15 -13.17
C PRO A 238 -7.13 -5.70 -11.95
N SER A 239 -7.49 -6.92 -11.52
CA SER A 239 -6.97 -7.49 -10.26
C SER A 239 -5.50 -7.91 -10.31
N ASP A 240 -4.94 -8.12 -11.51
CA ASP A 240 -3.51 -8.33 -11.77
C ASP A 240 -2.70 -7.03 -11.65
N VAL A 241 -3.34 -5.87 -11.71
CA VAL A 241 -2.73 -4.58 -11.33
C VAL A 241 -2.77 -4.44 -9.81
N PHE A 242 -1.82 -5.06 -9.11
CA PHE A 242 -1.68 -4.95 -7.65
C PHE A 242 -0.80 -3.77 -7.21
N ASN A 243 0.09 -3.28 -8.08
CA ASN A 243 0.92 -2.10 -7.82
C ASN A 243 0.22 -0.82 -8.31
N ILE A 244 -0.04 0.11 -7.38
CA ILE A 244 -0.71 1.39 -7.66
C ILE A 244 0.28 2.51 -8.04
N ILE A 245 1.58 2.36 -7.72
CA ILE A 245 2.58 3.42 -7.84
C ILE A 245 2.68 4.03 -9.23
N PRO A 246 2.67 3.26 -10.35
CA PRO A 246 2.69 3.84 -11.69
C PRO A 246 1.49 4.74 -11.98
N TYR A 247 0.33 4.44 -11.36
CA TYR A 247 -0.90 5.19 -11.57
C TYR A 247 -0.93 6.49 -10.78
N TYR A 248 -0.19 6.58 -9.67
CA TYR A 248 0.01 7.87 -9.01
C TYR A 248 0.67 8.87 -9.96
N LYS A 249 1.73 8.45 -10.68
CA LYS A 249 2.52 9.34 -11.55
C LYS A 249 1.75 9.95 -12.70
N ILE A 250 0.84 9.18 -13.30
CA ILE A 250 0.04 9.67 -14.44
C ILE A 250 -1.21 10.45 -14.02
N SER A 251 -1.53 10.52 -12.72
CA SER A 251 -2.78 11.13 -12.24
C SER A 251 -2.57 12.55 -11.74
N ASP A 252 -3.43 13.45 -12.19
CA ASP A 252 -3.45 14.86 -11.82
C ASP A 252 -4.10 15.08 -10.45
N VAL A 253 -5.13 14.28 -10.12
CA VAL A 253 -5.86 14.34 -8.84
C VAL A 253 -6.06 12.94 -8.26
N LEU A 254 -5.87 12.80 -6.95
CA LEU A 254 -6.28 11.60 -6.19
C LEU A 254 -7.64 11.83 -5.53
N ILE A 255 -8.57 10.88 -5.72
CA ILE A 255 -9.78 10.76 -4.92
C ILE A 255 -9.67 9.47 -4.09
N SER A 256 -9.83 9.59 -2.77
CA SER A 256 -9.74 8.46 -1.85
C SER A 256 -10.69 8.65 -0.66
N ASP A 257 -10.78 7.64 0.21
CA ASP A 257 -11.59 7.67 1.44
C ASP A 257 -10.72 7.71 2.71
N ILE A 258 -10.45 6.55 3.30
CA ILE A 258 -9.61 6.36 4.49
C ILE A 258 -8.44 5.40 4.18
N SER A 259 -8.03 5.37 2.92
CA SER A 259 -6.96 4.54 2.41
C SER A 259 -5.59 5.16 2.69
N SER A 260 -4.55 4.34 2.72
CA SER A 260 -3.16 4.81 2.84
C SER A 260 -2.71 5.66 1.65
N THR A 261 -3.41 5.52 0.53
CA THR A 261 -3.16 6.24 -0.73
C THR A 261 -3.09 7.75 -0.54
N ILE A 262 -3.86 8.32 0.42
CA ILE A 262 -3.81 9.74 0.78
C ILE A 262 -2.40 10.17 1.17
N PHE A 263 -1.70 9.38 1.99
CA PHE A 263 -0.33 9.68 2.41
C PHE A 263 0.68 9.32 1.32
N GLU A 264 0.45 8.21 0.62
CA GLU A 264 1.36 7.72 -0.43
C GLU A 264 1.45 8.65 -1.65
N PHE A 265 0.45 9.51 -1.86
CA PHE A 265 0.40 10.46 -2.98
C PHE A 265 1.06 11.81 -2.68
N LEU A 266 1.37 12.09 -1.40
CA LEU A 266 2.03 13.32 -0.97
C LEU A 266 3.32 13.67 -1.73
N PRO A 267 4.21 12.72 -2.08
CA PRO A 267 5.44 13.04 -2.83
C PRO A 267 5.21 13.74 -4.17
N LEU A 268 4.04 13.55 -4.79
CA LEU A 268 3.71 14.20 -6.06
C LEU A 268 3.26 15.65 -5.89
N ASN A 269 2.92 16.06 -4.66
CA ASN A 269 2.40 17.38 -4.34
C ASN A 269 1.22 17.83 -5.23
N ARG A 270 0.39 16.86 -5.63
CA ARG A 270 -0.82 17.05 -6.44
C ARG A 270 -2.08 17.04 -5.57
N PRO A 271 -3.20 17.61 -6.04
CA PRO A 271 -4.43 17.66 -5.26
C PRO A 271 -4.95 16.30 -4.81
N ILE A 272 -5.51 16.29 -3.59
CA ILE A 272 -6.09 15.10 -2.95
C ILE A 272 -7.49 15.47 -2.45
N ILE A 273 -8.47 14.65 -2.82
CA ILE A 273 -9.85 14.74 -2.38
C ILE A 273 -10.16 13.54 -1.49
N GLN A 274 -10.55 13.81 -0.25
CA GLN A 274 -11.03 12.83 0.71
C GLN A 274 -12.55 12.81 0.72
N VAL A 275 -13.13 11.67 0.36
CA VAL A 275 -14.57 11.44 0.36
C VAL A 275 -15.01 10.82 1.69
N GLU A 276 -15.76 11.59 2.48
CA GLU A 276 -16.23 11.20 3.81
C GLU A 276 -17.67 10.65 3.83
N CYS A 277 -18.39 10.75 2.70
CA CYS A 277 -19.70 10.14 2.53
C CYS A 277 -19.60 8.61 2.40
N LEU A 278 -19.27 7.93 3.50
CA LEU A 278 -18.96 6.50 3.53
C LEU A 278 -20.20 5.61 3.67
N LYS A 279 -20.22 4.48 2.96
CA LYS A 279 -21.21 3.42 3.16
C LYS A 279 -20.85 2.56 4.37
N LEU A 280 -21.65 2.69 5.43
CA LEU A 280 -21.53 1.86 6.63
C LEU A 280 -22.51 0.69 6.61
N ARG A 281 -22.05 -0.48 7.09
CA ARG A 281 -22.94 -1.62 7.38
C ARG A 281 -23.98 -1.22 8.43
N LEU A 282 -25.18 -1.79 8.36
CA LEU A 282 -26.28 -1.52 9.30
C LEU A 282 -25.83 -1.58 10.78
N ARG A 283 -25.07 -2.61 11.16
CA ARG A 283 -24.52 -2.74 12.52
C ARG A 283 -23.60 -1.59 12.95
N HIS A 284 -22.85 -0.97 12.03
CA HIS A 284 -21.98 0.18 12.33
C HIS A 284 -22.77 1.49 12.34
N ARG A 285 -23.89 1.56 11.60
CA ARG A 285 -24.86 2.67 11.72
C ARG A 285 -25.53 2.66 13.09
N ILE A 286 -25.97 1.48 13.54
CA ILE A 286 -26.61 1.29 14.86
C ILE A 286 -25.58 1.45 16.00
N PHE A 287 -24.43 0.79 15.90
CA PHE A 287 -23.37 0.82 16.93
C PHE A 287 -22.18 1.69 16.50
N ASN A 288 -22.41 2.97 16.22
CA ASN A 288 -21.39 3.88 15.69
C ASN A 288 -20.13 3.96 16.58
N LYS A 289 -20.27 3.86 17.91
CA LYS A 289 -19.11 3.81 18.83
C LYS A 289 -18.12 2.69 18.48
N ARG A 290 -18.59 1.51 18.04
CA ARG A 290 -17.72 0.40 17.64
C ARG A 290 -16.97 0.68 16.33
N PHE A 291 -17.57 1.46 15.45
CA PHE A 291 -16.93 1.89 14.21
C PHE A 291 -15.87 2.97 14.48
N LYS A 292 -16.21 4.01 15.24
CA LYS A 292 -15.29 5.09 15.62
C LYS A 292 -14.02 4.57 16.29
N ARG A 293 -14.11 3.54 17.14
CA ARG A 293 -12.93 2.88 17.76
C ARG A 293 -11.95 2.21 16.80
N LYS A 294 -12.31 2.07 15.51
CA LYS A 294 -11.42 1.49 14.48
C LYS A 294 -10.66 2.57 13.70
N LEU A 295 -11.08 3.82 13.81
CA LEU A 295 -10.48 4.95 13.12
C LEU A 295 -9.57 5.74 14.06
N ASP A 296 -8.58 6.37 13.48
CA ASP A 296 -7.76 7.39 14.11
C ASP A 296 -8.41 8.76 13.85
N LEU A 297 -9.36 9.13 14.71
CA LEU A 297 -10.18 10.33 14.50
C LEU A 297 -9.37 11.62 14.63
N ASP A 298 -8.33 11.61 15.48
CA ASP A 298 -7.47 12.77 15.68
C ASP A 298 -6.67 13.02 14.41
N ARG A 299 -6.03 11.97 13.87
CA ARG A 299 -5.31 12.05 12.59
C ARG A 299 -6.21 12.39 11.40
N MET A 300 -7.48 11.97 11.40
CA MET A 300 -8.45 12.36 10.36
C MET A 300 -8.77 13.86 10.40
N GLN A 301 -8.83 14.46 11.59
CA GLN A 301 -9.07 15.89 11.76
C GLN A 301 -7.87 16.72 11.29
N GLU A 302 -6.66 16.20 11.46
CA GLU A 302 -5.38 16.81 11.04
C GLU A 302 -5.12 16.75 9.53
N LEU A 303 -6.03 16.19 8.72
CA LEU A 303 -5.90 16.22 7.25
C LEU A 303 -6.37 17.57 6.70
N ASP A 304 -5.56 18.60 6.87
CA ASP A 304 -5.77 19.96 6.34
C ASP A 304 -5.25 20.15 4.90
N PHE A 305 -4.49 19.18 4.40
CA PHE A 305 -3.87 19.16 3.08
C PHE A 305 -4.72 18.48 1.99
N VAL A 306 -5.98 18.14 2.31
CA VAL A 306 -6.94 17.49 1.40
C VAL A 306 -8.24 18.29 1.34
N TYR A 307 -8.93 18.22 0.20
CA TYR A 307 -10.32 18.67 0.14
C TYR A 307 -11.25 17.60 0.71
N LYS A 308 -12.11 17.96 1.65
CA LYS A 308 -13.09 17.04 2.25
C LYS A 308 -14.43 17.16 1.54
N VAL A 309 -14.95 16.03 1.08
CA VAL A 309 -16.24 15.91 0.40
C VAL A 309 -17.17 15.09 1.28
N GLU A 310 -18.16 15.75 1.88
CA GLU A 310 -19.09 15.14 2.82
C GLU A 310 -20.39 14.68 2.16
N SER A 311 -20.67 15.19 0.95
CA SER A 311 -21.81 14.79 0.14
C SER A 311 -21.41 14.51 -1.32
N PRO A 312 -22.04 13.54 -2.01
CA PRO A 312 -21.72 13.25 -3.42
C PRO A 312 -21.85 14.48 -4.33
N SER A 313 -22.84 15.36 -4.08
CA SER A 313 -23.07 16.58 -4.85
C SER A 313 -21.92 17.59 -4.83
N GLU A 314 -21.02 17.53 -3.84
CA GLU A 314 -19.85 18.42 -3.76
C GLU A 314 -18.69 17.94 -4.65
N LEU A 315 -18.69 16.66 -5.06
CA LEU A 315 -17.54 16.02 -5.67
C LEU A 315 -17.11 16.71 -6.97
N HIS A 316 -18.05 16.98 -7.89
CA HIS A 316 -17.74 17.63 -9.17
C HIS A 316 -17.11 19.00 -8.98
N ARG A 317 -17.71 19.87 -8.16
CA ARG A 317 -17.17 21.21 -7.88
C ARG A 317 -15.77 21.14 -7.28
N CYS A 318 -15.54 20.18 -6.39
CA CYS A 318 -14.24 19.98 -5.74
C CYS A 318 -13.17 19.52 -6.74
N ILE A 319 -13.52 18.60 -7.65
CA ILE A 319 -12.64 18.14 -8.73
C ILE A 319 -12.28 19.29 -9.66
N VAL A 320 -13.26 20.05 -10.14
CA VAL A 320 -13.03 21.19 -11.03
C VAL A 320 -12.08 22.20 -10.36
N PHE A 321 -12.41 22.64 -9.15
CA PHE A 321 -11.60 23.61 -8.43
C PHE A 321 -10.16 23.13 -8.18
N SER A 322 -9.99 21.88 -7.74
CA SER A 322 -8.67 21.33 -7.45
C SER A 322 -7.84 21.07 -8.70
N SER A 323 -8.48 20.75 -9.83
CA SER A 323 -7.81 20.57 -11.13
C SER A 323 -7.36 21.92 -11.72
N ASP A 324 -8.17 22.97 -11.56
CA ASP A 324 -7.86 24.33 -12.05
C ASP A 324 -6.84 25.07 -11.16
N HIS A 325 -6.77 24.71 -9.88
CA HIS A 325 -5.88 25.33 -8.88
C HIS A 325 -4.99 24.28 -8.18
N PRO A 326 -4.13 23.55 -8.91
CA PRO A 326 -3.34 22.47 -8.33
C PRO A 326 -2.34 22.96 -7.27
N GLU A 327 -1.94 24.23 -7.30
CA GLU A 327 -1.08 24.88 -6.31
C GLU A 327 -1.76 25.13 -4.97
N GLU A 328 -3.08 25.15 -4.91
CA GLU A 328 -3.83 25.33 -3.67
C GLU A 328 -3.50 24.17 -2.71
N MET A 329 -3.31 24.48 -1.42
CA MET A 329 -2.82 23.54 -0.40
C MET A 329 -1.44 22.90 -0.67
N SER A 330 -0.68 23.31 -1.69
CA SER A 330 0.67 22.78 -1.99
C SER A 330 1.63 22.91 -0.79
N LYS A 331 1.56 24.03 -0.06
CA LYS A 331 2.33 24.22 1.18
C LYS A 331 1.95 23.17 2.24
N LEU A 332 0.66 22.99 2.49
CA LEU A 332 0.15 22.02 3.48
C LEU A 332 0.50 20.58 3.08
N ARG A 333 0.42 20.23 1.78
CA ARG A 333 0.85 18.91 1.29
C ARG A 333 2.35 18.66 1.50
N LYS A 334 3.20 19.66 1.32
CA LYS A 334 4.64 19.54 1.62
C LYS A 334 4.91 19.39 3.12
N GLU A 335 4.24 20.16 3.96
CA GLU A 335 4.34 20.02 5.41
C GLU A 335 3.86 18.64 5.88
N ALA A 336 2.75 18.15 5.31
CA ALA A 336 2.24 16.81 5.55
C ALA A 336 3.19 15.73 5.04
N HIS A 337 3.81 15.93 3.86
CA HIS A 337 4.84 15.03 3.34
C HIS A 337 5.97 14.87 4.36
N ASP A 338 6.56 15.98 4.82
CA ASP A 338 7.69 15.96 5.76
C ASP A 338 7.33 15.39 7.13
N TYR A 339 6.06 15.52 7.53
CA TYR A 339 5.56 14.95 8.77
C TYR A 339 5.31 13.44 8.66
N TYR A 340 4.69 12.97 7.57
CA TYR A 340 4.22 11.60 7.42
C TYR A 340 5.19 10.67 6.69
N LEU A 341 6.13 11.22 5.93
CA LEU A 341 7.10 10.50 5.12
C LEU A 341 8.51 11.06 5.33
N LEU A 342 9.52 10.20 5.20
CA LEU A 342 10.91 10.59 5.10
C LEU A 342 11.24 10.83 3.63
N ASP A 343 11.68 12.04 3.29
CA ASP A 343 12.25 12.30 1.97
C ASP A 343 13.69 11.77 1.91
N ASN A 344 13.88 10.65 1.23
CA ASN A 344 15.19 10.10 0.95
C ASN A 344 15.44 9.88 -0.55
N ASN A 345 14.61 10.47 -1.41
CA ASN A 345 14.71 10.37 -2.87
C ASN A 345 14.81 8.91 -3.38
N GLY A 346 13.95 8.03 -2.86
CA GLY A 346 13.82 6.65 -3.29
C GLY A 346 14.94 5.72 -2.85
N LYS A 347 15.48 5.96 -1.65
CA LYS A 347 16.56 5.16 -1.05
C LYS A 347 16.09 4.33 0.15
N SER A 348 14.79 4.16 0.35
CA SER A 348 14.29 3.48 1.55
C SER A 348 14.68 2.02 1.61
N SER A 349 14.65 1.33 0.47
CA SER A 349 15.12 -0.07 0.34
C SER A 349 16.60 -0.20 0.68
N ILE A 350 17.45 0.72 0.22
CA ILE A 350 18.89 0.75 0.51
C ILE A 350 19.11 0.89 2.03
N MET A 351 18.49 1.91 2.65
CA MET A 351 18.63 2.17 4.09
C MET A 351 18.16 0.98 4.93
N LEU A 352 17.06 0.34 4.53
CA LEU A 352 16.55 -0.84 5.22
C LEU A 352 17.53 -2.02 5.14
N ILE A 353 18.11 -2.27 3.97
CA ILE A 353 19.06 -3.38 3.80
C ILE A 353 20.34 -3.11 4.59
N GLU A 354 20.81 -1.87 4.67
CA GLU A 354 21.95 -1.49 5.52
C GLU A 354 21.72 -1.81 7.00
N GLU A 355 20.51 -1.54 7.52
CA GLU A 355 20.17 -1.90 8.91
C GLU A 355 20.06 -3.43 9.10
N ILE A 356 19.58 -4.16 8.09
CA ILE A 356 19.56 -5.63 8.11
C ILE A 356 20.98 -6.20 8.15
N GLU A 357 21.87 -5.73 7.26
CA GLU A 357 23.28 -6.16 7.19
C GLU A 357 24.03 -5.86 8.49
N LYS A 358 23.80 -4.69 9.08
CA LYS A 358 24.34 -4.33 10.40
C LYS A 358 23.87 -5.30 11.49
N SER A 359 22.59 -5.67 11.50
CA SER A 359 22.06 -6.63 12.47
C SER A 359 22.60 -8.05 12.24
N LEU A 360 22.85 -8.46 10.99
CA LEU A 360 23.47 -9.74 10.67
C LEU A 360 24.90 -9.81 11.20
N ALA A 361 25.70 -8.76 10.97
CA ALA A 361 27.08 -8.68 11.46
C ALA A 361 27.18 -8.72 13.00
N LEU A 362 26.23 -8.10 13.71
CA LEU A 362 26.17 -8.15 15.17
C LEU A 362 25.85 -9.58 15.68
N ASN A 363 24.95 -10.29 15.02
CA ASN A 363 24.59 -11.66 15.39
C ASN A 363 25.74 -12.66 15.15
N GLU A 364 26.54 -12.48 14.11
CA GLU A 364 27.73 -13.33 13.88
C GLU A 364 28.75 -13.18 15.00
N ASN A 365 29.01 -11.94 15.45
CA ASN A 365 29.95 -11.65 16.54
C ASN A 365 29.49 -12.15 17.92
N CYS A 366 28.19 -12.36 18.15
CA CYS A 366 27.68 -12.94 19.39
C CYS A 366 27.73 -14.48 19.42
N ASN A 367 27.93 -15.13 18.27
CA ASN A 367 27.99 -16.58 18.14
C ASN A 367 29.43 -17.12 18.01
N LEU A 368 30.42 -16.24 17.94
CA LEU A 368 31.86 -16.51 18.06
C LEU A 368 32.29 -16.31 19.52
#